data_AF-A0A561ERV5-F1
#
_entry.id   AF-A0A561ERV5-F1
#
_cell.length_a   1.000
_cell.length_b   1.000
_cell.length_c   1.000
_cell.angle_alpha   90.00
_cell.angle_beta   90.00
_cell.angle_gamma   90.00
#
_symmetry.space_group_name_H-M   'P 1'
#
loop_
_entity.id
_entity.type
_entity.pdbx_description
1 polymer ?
#
loop_
_entity_poly.entity_id
_entity_poly.type
_entity_poly.pdbx_seq_one_letter_code
_entity_poly.pdbx_strand_id
1 'polypeptide(L)'
;MFTVSRETKATLVTQAGGKVVGWHNDKEARHVSIAVPGDRAKLTPVEARNLAAWLIDAAREAEKVEGDRSPLRTATLGTAERVARW
;
A
#
# COMPACT_ATOMS: atom_id res chain seq x y z
N MET A 1 -6.67 18.36 16.28
CA MET A 1 -7.06 16.99 15.89
C MET A 1 -5.88 16.37 15.17
N PHE A 2 -5.20 15.39 15.77
CA PHE A 2 -4.03 14.74 15.15
C PHE A 2 -4.52 13.58 14.28
N THR A 3 -4.29 13.67 12.98
CA THR A 3 -4.58 12.57 12.05
C THR A 3 -3.35 11.68 11.98
N VAL A 4 -3.38 10.55 12.68
CA VAL A 4 -2.34 9.52 12.59
C VAL A 4 -2.54 8.78 11.28
N SER A 5 -1.59 8.89 10.34
CA SER A 5 -1.55 8.12 9.09
C SER A 5 -0.44 7.10 9.16
N ARG A 6 -0.74 5.83 8.83
CA ARG A 6 0.24 4.75 8.78
C ARG A 6 0.94 4.81 7.40
N GLU A 7 2.26 4.84 7.41
CA GLU A 7 3.11 4.81 6.20
C GLU A 7 4.06 3.62 6.30
N THR A 8 4.06 2.79 5.26
CA THR A 8 5.05 1.71 5.11
C THR A 8 6.06 2.14 4.06
N LYS A 9 7.34 2.08 4.40
CA LYS A 9 8.44 2.50 3.51
C LYS A 9 9.49 1.42 3.42
N ALA A 10 9.94 1.15 2.20
CA ALA A 10 11.08 0.28 1.92
C ALA A 10 12.14 1.01 1.10
N THR A 11 13.38 0.62 1.31
CA THR A 11 14.52 1.13 0.54
C THR A 11 15.37 -0.04 0.10
N LEU A 12 15.52 -0.20 -1.20
CA LEU A 12 16.47 -1.12 -1.81
C LEU A 12 17.71 -0.33 -2.21
N VAL A 13 18.85 -0.69 -1.60
CA VAL A 13 20.16 -0.20 -2.02
C VAL A 13 20.75 -1.27 -2.93
N THR A 14 21.00 -0.90 -4.18
CA THR A 14 21.51 -1.83 -5.19
C THR A 14 23.02 -1.97 -5.06
N GLN A 15 23.56 -3.13 -5.46
CA GLN A 15 25.00 -3.35 -5.52
C GLN A 15 25.73 -2.33 -6.41
N ALA A 16 25.06 -1.82 -7.44
CA ALA A 16 25.58 -0.80 -8.34
C ALA A 16 25.56 0.64 -7.75
N GLY A 17 25.17 0.80 -6.48
CA GLY A 17 25.10 2.09 -5.79
C GLY A 17 23.84 2.91 -6.09
N GLY A 18 22.93 2.42 -6.93
CA GLY A 18 21.60 2.99 -7.12
C GLY A 18 20.68 2.73 -5.91
N LYS A 19 19.64 3.55 -5.78
CA LYS A 19 18.64 3.47 -4.71
C LYS A 19 17.24 3.36 -5.32
N VAL A 20 16.40 2.52 -4.74
CA VAL A 20 14.96 2.49 -5.04
C VAL A 20 14.23 2.64 -3.72
N VAL A 21 13.33 3.61 -3.63
CA VAL A 21 12.51 3.87 -2.43
C VAL A 21 11.07 3.61 -2.80
N GLY A 22 10.44 2.67 -2.11
CA GLY A 22 9.01 2.40 -2.24
C GLY A 22 8.27 2.82 -0.98
N TRP A 23 7.05 3.32 -1.12
CA TRP A 23 6.16 3.55 0.03
C TRP A 23 4.68 3.45 -0.36
N HIS A 24 3.84 3.18 0.64
CA HIS A 24 2.40 3.34 0.52
C HIS A 24 1.86 3.97 1.81
N ASN A 25 0.75 4.72 1.69
CA ASN A 25 0.17 5.50 2.78
C ASN A 25 -1.35 5.34 2.78
N ASP A 26 -1.97 5.26 3.95
CA ASP A 26 -3.43 5.18 4.12
C ASP A 26 -4.20 6.37 3.50
N LYS A 27 -3.52 7.52 3.34
CA LYS A 27 -4.08 8.71 2.66
C LYS A 27 -4.19 8.51 1.15
N GLU A 28 -3.32 7.69 0.57
CA GLU A 28 -3.25 7.37 -0.86
C GLU A 28 -3.49 5.87 -1.07
N ALA A 29 -4.50 5.30 -0.40
CA ALA A 29 -4.75 3.86 -0.33
C ALA A 29 -4.90 3.12 -1.68
N ARG A 30 -4.98 3.84 -2.81
CA ARG A 30 -5.05 3.29 -4.17
C ARG A 30 -3.71 3.28 -4.91
N HIS A 31 -2.65 3.76 -4.28
CA HIS A 31 -1.36 3.96 -4.93
C HIS A 31 -0.25 3.33 -4.10
N VAL A 32 0.64 2.64 -4.80
CA VAL A 32 1.98 2.31 -4.31
C VAL A 32 2.94 3.23 -5.04
N SER A 33 3.72 3.98 -4.29
CA SER A 33 4.63 4.98 -4.81
C SER A 33 6.06 4.44 -4.84
N ILE A 34 6.78 4.73 -5.91
CA ILE A 34 8.18 4.35 -6.09
C ILE A 34 8.96 5.59 -6.54
N ALA A 35 10.10 5.83 -5.91
CA ALA A 35 11.08 6.81 -6.35
C ALA A 35 12.40 6.10 -6.65
N VAL A 36 13.01 6.48 -7.77
CA VAL A 36 14.36 6.06 -8.16
C VAL A 36 15.24 7.31 -8.21
N PRO A 37 15.94 7.66 -7.12
CA PRO A 37 16.86 8.79 -7.13
C PRO A 37 17.92 8.64 -8.21
N GLY A 38 18.12 9.68 -9.01
CA GLY A 38 19.03 9.65 -10.15
C GLY A 38 18.44 9.02 -11.42
N ASP A 39 17.11 8.96 -11.53
CA ASP A 39 16.32 8.50 -12.70
C ASP A 39 16.44 6.99 -13.00
N ARG A 40 17.51 6.33 -12.57
CA ARG A 40 17.82 4.94 -12.94
C ARG A 40 18.47 4.18 -11.79
N ALA A 41 18.07 2.93 -11.62
CA ALA A 41 18.74 1.97 -10.75
C ALA A 41 19.05 0.70 -11.55
N LYS A 42 20.29 0.22 -11.46
CA LYS A 42 20.69 -1.07 -12.04
C LYS A 42 20.45 -2.15 -11.02
N LEU A 43 19.56 -3.09 -11.32
CA LEU A 43 19.21 -4.20 -10.45
C LEU A 43 19.82 -5.49 -10.98
N THR A 44 20.43 -6.27 -10.11
CA THR A 44 20.70 -7.68 -10.36
C THR A 44 19.37 -8.46 -10.43
N PRO A 45 19.36 -9.67 -11.02
CA PRO A 45 18.14 -10.49 -11.06
C PRO A 45 17.55 -10.79 -9.68
N VAL A 46 18.39 -10.90 -8.65
CA VAL A 46 17.95 -11.14 -7.26
C VAL A 46 17.28 -9.89 -6.68
N GLU A 47 17.89 -8.72 -6.84
CA GLU A 47 17.33 -7.45 -6.38
C GLU A 47 16.01 -7.11 -7.08
N ALA A 48 15.90 -7.40 -8.38
CA ALA A 48 14.67 -7.22 -9.12
C ALA A 48 13.53 -8.10 -8.58
N ARG A 49 13.82 -9.36 -8.24
CA ARG A 49 12.84 -10.27 -7.61
C ARG A 49 12.44 -9.77 -6.22
N ASN A 50 13.39 -9.30 -5.43
CA ASN A 50 13.11 -8.75 -4.09
C ASN A 50 12.23 -7.50 -4.17
N LEU A 51 12.51 -6.60 -5.12
CA LEU A 51 11.66 -5.43 -5.37
C LEU A 51 10.25 -5.84 -5.80
N ALA A 52 10.13 -6.79 -6.73
CA ALA A 52 8.83 -7.27 -7.19
C ALA A 52 8.01 -7.92 -6.06
N ALA A 53 8.65 -8.75 -5.22
CA ALA A 53 8.00 -9.35 -4.06
C ALA A 53 7.45 -8.28 -3.11
N TRP A 54 8.27 -7.27 -2.80
CA TRP A 54 7.84 -6.15 -1.96
C TRP A 54 6.67 -5.37 -2.57
N LEU A 55 6.69 -5.13 -3.89
CA LEU A 55 5.60 -4.43 -4.58
C LEU A 55 4.29 -5.20 -4.55
N ILE A 56 4.34 -6.53 -4.70
CA ILE A 56 3.17 -7.40 -4.60
C ILE A 56 2.57 -7.32 -3.19
N ASP A 57 3.41 -7.39 -2.15
CA ASP A 57 2.94 -7.31 -0.77
C ASP A 57 2.37 -5.93 -0.44
N ALA A 58 3.03 -4.85 -0.88
CA ALA A 58 2.54 -3.49 -0.71
C ALA A 58 1.19 -3.26 -1.41
N ALA A 59 1.00 -3.81 -2.62
CA ALA A 59 -0.28 -3.73 -3.33
C ALA A 59 -1.40 -4.46 -2.58
N ARG A 60 -1.13 -5.67 -2.07
CA ARG A 60 -2.09 -6.43 -1.25
C ARG A 60 -2.50 -5.69 0.01
N GLU A 61 -1.56 -5.03 0.69
CA GLU A 61 -1.88 -4.22 1.87
C GLU A 61 -2.72 -3.00 1.52
N ALA A 62 -2.42 -2.32 0.40
CA ALA A 62 -3.23 -1.20 -0.09
C ALA A 62 -4.68 -1.62 -0.41
N GLU A 63 -4.87 -2.79 -1.05
CA GLU A 63 -6.19 -3.35 -1.36
C GLU A 63 -7.02 -3.68 -0.11
N LYS A 64 -6.39 -4.16 0.97
CA LYS A 64 -7.08 -4.43 2.25
C LYS A 64 -7.71 -3.17 2.85
N VAL A 65 -7.02 -2.02 2.75
CA VAL A 65 -7.53 -0.75 3.27
C VAL A 65 -8.74 -0.25 2.46
N GLU A 66 -8.82 -0.56 1.17
CA GLU A 66 -10.01 -0.25 0.36
C GLU A 66 -11.22 -1.10 0.77
N GLY A 67 -11.02 -2.37 1.08
CA GLY A 67 -12.09 -3.29 1.49
C GLY A 67 -12.84 -2.85 2.76
N ASP A 68 -12.18 -2.11 3.65
CA ASP A 68 -12.76 -1.61 4.90
C ASP A 68 -13.55 -0.29 4.72
N ARG A 69 -13.28 0.44 3.63
CA ARG A 69 -14.00 1.67 3.24
C ARG A 69 -15.16 1.42 2.27
N SER A 70 -15.53 0.17 2.00
CA SER A 70 -16.59 -0.14 1.05
C SER A 70 -17.98 0.28 1.60
N PRO A 71 -18.68 1.27 1.00
CA PRO A 71 -19.96 1.77 1.49
C PRO A 71 -21.07 0.72 1.52
N LEU A 72 -20.88 -0.40 0.80
CA LEU A 72 -21.80 -1.54 0.77
C LEU A 72 -21.78 -2.37 2.06
N ARG A 73 -20.68 -2.36 2.84
CA ARG A 73 -20.60 -3.02 4.16
C ARG A 73 -21.17 -2.15 5.28
N THR A 74 -21.05 -0.83 5.17
CA THR A 74 -21.65 0.10 6.14
C THR A 74 -23.18 0.09 6.05
N ALA A 75 -23.74 -0.12 4.85
CA ALA A 75 -25.18 -0.22 4.63
C ALA A 75 -25.81 -1.52 5.16
N THR A 76 -25.07 -2.63 5.17
CA THR A 76 -25.59 -3.93 5.66
C THR A 76 -25.69 -3.99 7.19
N LEU A 77 -24.80 -3.31 7.92
CA LEU A 77 -24.91 -3.18 9.39
C LEU A 77 -26.09 -2.28 9.82
N GLY A 78 -26.33 -1.16 9.14
CA GLY A 78 -27.44 -0.24 9.49
C GLY A 78 -28.83 -0.74 9.10
N THR A 79 -28.94 -1.62 8.11
CA THR A 79 -30.23 -2.18 7.66
C THR A 79 -30.64 -3.38 8.51
N ALA A 80 -29.68 -4.23 8.93
CA ALA A 80 -29.97 -5.39 9.76
C ALA A 80 -30.50 -5.02 11.16
N GLU A 81 -30.02 -3.93 11.77
CA GLU A 81 -30.54 -3.45 13.06
C GLU A 81 -31.96 -2.87 12.99
N ARG A 82 -32.42 -2.45 11.81
CA ARG A 82 -33.74 -1.81 11.65
C ARG A 82 -34.89 -2.80 11.46
N VAL A 83 -34.59 -3.99 10.91
CA VAL A 83 -35.60 -5.02 10.60
C VAL A 83 -35.90 -5.90 11.83
N ALA A 84 -35.01 -5.98 12.81
CA ALA A 84 -35.23 -6.74 14.05
C ALA A 84 -36.11 -6.02 15.11
N ARG A 85 -36.63 -4.82 14.81
CA ARG A 85 -37.46 -4.02 15.73
C ARG A 85 -38.90 -3.76 15.23
N TRP A 86 -39.41 -4.61 14.34
CA TRP A 86 -40.81 -4.58 13.91
C TRP A 86 -41.47 -5.93 14.17
#